data_AF-A0A2T6ZNE5-F1
#
_entry.id   AF-A0A2T6ZNE5-F1
#
_cell.length_a   1.000
_cell.length_b   1.000
_cell.length_c   1.000
_cell.angle_alpha   90.00
_cell.angle_beta   90.00
_cell.angle_gamma   90.00
#
_symmetry.space_group_name_H-M   'P 1'
#
loop_
_entity.id
_entity.type
_entity.pdbx_description
1 polymer ?
#
loop_
_entity_poly.entity_id
_entity_poly.type
_entity_poly.pdbx_seq_one_letter_code
_entity_poly.pdbx_strand_id
1 'polypeptide(L)'
;MVLLTLTPQLTAAIEVYNKEKPSSAISVSTTHLHHRQILLISQTLLNTSEDKSQYRLNTLLQGCNLYYPPPPPKPEPTQEYKDLMARLRRQEEERVYNTLINKPHDIYEGEDEYTFQDLKSQLSIIANVLLSTIATSVAVWMVASGWDVPQRFALAFASSIVVCIAEVVVFNGYLRKVDESRKLEKVKAKNEVKEVVNVWEIGGVARALDGVKKRR
;
A
#
# COMPACT_ATOMS: atom_id res chain seq x y z
N MET A 1 23.23 -14.76 20.87
CA MET A 1 22.79 -15.15 22.23
C MET A 1 21.72 -14.16 22.68
N VAL A 2 20.57 -14.63 23.16
CA VAL A 2 19.44 -13.76 23.53
C VAL A 2 19.72 -13.03 24.85
N LEU A 3 19.45 -11.72 24.87
CA LEU A 3 19.56 -10.83 26.02
C LEU A 3 18.17 -10.54 26.58
N LEU A 4 17.97 -10.68 27.88
CA LEU A 4 16.69 -10.47 28.55
C LEU A 4 16.80 -9.31 29.55
N THR A 5 15.78 -8.47 29.62
CA THR A 5 15.72 -7.34 30.56
C THR A 5 15.63 -7.81 32.01
N LEU A 6 16.31 -7.09 32.90
CA LEU A 6 16.30 -7.36 34.33
C LEU A 6 14.92 -7.07 34.94
N THR A 7 14.34 -8.03 35.69
CA THR A 7 13.06 -7.88 36.41
C THR A 7 13.31 -7.93 37.92
N PRO A 8 12.41 -7.37 38.76
CA PRO A 8 12.59 -7.36 40.22
C PRO A 8 12.61 -8.76 40.85
N GLN A 9 11.94 -9.74 40.24
CA GLN A 9 12.00 -11.13 40.70
C GLN A 9 13.37 -11.75 40.41
N LEU A 10 13.91 -11.42 39.23
CA LEU A 10 15.20 -11.92 38.80
C LEU A 10 16.35 -11.27 39.58
N THR A 11 16.26 -9.98 39.93
CA THR A 11 17.22 -9.31 40.82
C THR A 11 17.25 -9.97 42.21
N ALA A 12 16.08 -10.26 42.79
CA ALA A 12 15.98 -10.93 44.07
C ALA A 12 16.60 -12.34 44.02
N ALA A 13 16.35 -13.10 42.94
CA ALA A 13 16.95 -14.41 42.73
C ALA A 13 18.49 -14.34 42.57
N ILE A 14 19.02 -13.32 41.91
CA ILE A 14 20.47 -13.10 41.78
C ILE A 14 21.12 -12.80 43.13
N GLU A 15 20.48 -12.01 43.99
CA GLU A 15 20.99 -11.73 45.34
C GLU A 15 21.09 -12.99 46.19
N VAL A 16 20.08 -13.87 46.14
CA VAL A 16 20.11 -15.16 46.84
C VAL A 16 21.19 -16.07 46.26
N TYR A 17 21.30 -16.14 44.92
CA TYR A 17 22.33 -16.93 44.26
C TYR A 17 23.77 -16.48 44.61
N ASN A 18 24.00 -15.18 44.69
CA ASN A 18 25.30 -14.61 45.04
C ASN A 18 25.70 -14.90 46.49
N LYS A 19 24.73 -15.09 47.41
CA LYS A 19 24.99 -15.53 48.79
C LYS A 19 25.46 -16.99 48.87
N GLU A 20 24.86 -17.86 48.07
CA GLU A 20 25.15 -19.30 48.06
C GLU A 20 26.45 -19.66 47.32
N LYS A 21 26.81 -18.91 46.28
CA LYS A 21 27.98 -19.22 45.44
C LYS A 21 28.78 -17.98 45.07
N PRO A 22 29.59 -17.43 46.01
CA PRO A 22 30.37 -16.22 45.77
C PRO A 22 31.41 -16.37 44.66
N SER A 23 31.86 -17.61 44.35
CA SER A 23 32.84 -17.89 43.31
C SER A 23 32.34 -17.69 41.86
N SER A 24 31.03 -17.58 41.64
CA SER A 24 30.40 -17.36 40.33
C SER A 24 29.40 -16.21 40.39
N ALA A 25 29.76 -15.14 41.11
CA ALA A 25 28.89 -14.00 41.33
C ALA A 25 28.53 -13.31 40.00
N ILE A 26 27.24 -13.09 39.77
CA ILE A 26 26.74 -12.35 38.61
C ILE A 26 26.49 -10.91 39.06
N SER A 27 27.14 -9.96 38.38
CA SER A 27 26.97 -8.54 38.69
C SER A 27 25.60 -8.03 38.26
N VAL A 28 24.83 -7.51 39.22
CA VAL A 28 23.49 -6.91 39.04
C VAL A 28 23.56 -5.60 38.22
N SER A 29 24.75 -5.06 37.97
CA SER A 29 24.95 -3.82 37.21
C SER A 29 24.64 -3.92 35.72
N THR A 30 24.35 -5.11 35.19
CA THR A 30 23.99 -5.32 33.79
C THR A 30 22.49 -5.13 33.59
N THR A 31 22.09 -4.24 32.67
CA THR A 31 20.67 -4.01 32.33
C THR A 31 20.01 -5.21 31.64
N HIS A 32 20.83 -6.16 31.19
CA HIS A 32 20.42 -7.34 30.48
C HIS A 32 21.25 -8.56 30.90
N LEU A 33 20.63 -9.73 30.87
CA LEU A 33 21.30 -10.99 31.18
C LEU A 33 21.12 -12.01 30.06
N HIS A 34 22.10 -12.90 29.93
CA HIS A 34 22.01 -14.01 28.99
C HIS A 34 21.04 -15.07 29.53
N HIS A 35 20.21 -15.63 28.64
CA HIS A 35 19.30 -16.73 28.99
C HIS A 35 20.01 -17.91 29.70
N ARG A 36 21.24 -18.24 29.29
CA ARG A 36 22.04 -19.32 29.92
C ARG A 36 22.37 -19.04 31.39
N GLN A 37 22.57 -17.78 31.76
CA GLN A 37 22.83 -17.39 33.15
C GLN A 37 21.58 -17.55 34.00
N ILE A 38 20.41 -17.18 33.47
CA ILE A 38 19.12 -17.37 34.15
C ILE A 38 18.85 -18.85 34.40
N LEU A 39 19.21 -19.70 33.43
CA LEU A 39 19.08 -21.15 33.56
C LEU A 39 19.95 -21.68 34.71
N LEU A 40 21.22 -21.26 34.79
CA LEU A 40 22.12 -21.63 35.89
C LEU A 40 21.58 -21.18 37.26
N ILE A 41 21.09 -19.94 37.36
CA ILE A 41 20.47 -19.40 38.59
C ILE A 41 19.25 -20.24 38.99
N SER A 42 18.37 -20.57 38.05
CA SER A 42 17.17 -21.35 38.36
C SER A 42 17.52 -22.76 38.86
N GLN A 43 18.50 -23.42 38.24
CA GLN A 43 18.90 -24.78 38.63
C GLN A 43 19.57 -24.82 40.00
N THR A 44 20.42 -23.85 40.31
CA THR A 44 21.11 -23.79 41.60
C THR A 44 20.12 -23.51 42.73
N LEU A 45 19.20 -22.56 42.54
CA LEU A 45 18.19 -22.24 43.54
C LEU A 45 17.16 -23.36 43.74
N LEU A 46 16.80 -24.11 42.69
CA LEU A 46 15.92 -25.28 42.81
C LEU A 46 16.53 -26.43 43.62
N ASN A 47 17.86 -26.55 43.63
CA ASN A 47 18.56 -27.59 44.37
C ASN A 47 18.81 -27.20 45.84
N THR A 48 18.86 -25.89 46.14
CA THR A 48 19.23 -25.38 47.47
C THR A 48 18.03 -24.93 48.31
N SER A 49 16.96 -24.41 47.70
CA SER A 49 15.84 -23.78 48.44
C SER A 49 14.63 -24.72 48.66
N GLU A 50 13.89 -24.49 49.75
CA GLU A 50 12.65 -25.21 50.05
C GLU A 50 11.47 -24.74 49.16
N ASP A 51 11.42 -23.46 48.80
CA ASP A 51 10.38 -22.83 47.97
C ASP A 51 10.62 -23.02 46.45
N LYS A 52 10.64 -24.29 46.01
CA LYS A 52 10.93 -24.67 44.62
C LYS A 52 10.03 -24.01 43.57
N SER A 53 8.80 -23.61 43.93
CA SER A 53 7.84 -22.99 43.00
C SER A 53 8.24 -21.57 42.59
N GLN A 54 8.89 -20.81 43.46
CA GLN A 54 9.27 -19.42 43.20
C GLN A 54 10.47 -19.32 42.26
N TYR A 55 11.37 -20.31 42.31
CA TYR A 55 12.61 -20.33 41.52
C TYR A 55 12.52 -21.17 40.24
N ARG A 56 11.32 -21.65 39.86
CA ARG A 56 11.15 -22.30 38.55
C ARG A 56 11.45 -21.29 37.45
N LEU A 57 12.09 -21.78 36.38
CA LEU A 57 12.49 -20.95 35.24
C LEU A 57 11.32 -20.12 34.69
N ASN A 58 10.13 -20.70 34.58
CA ASN A 58 8.95 -20.00 34.07
C ASN A 58 8.53 -18.80 34.93
N THR A 59 8.68 -18.90 36.26
CA THR A 59 8.40 -17.82 37.20
C THR A 59 9.44 -16.71 37.06
N LEU A 60 10.72 -17.07 36.97
CA LEU A 60 11.83 -16.12 36.80
C LEU A 60 11.81 -15.39 35.44
N LEU A 61 11.27 -16.04 34.40
CA LEU A 61 11.11 -15.45 33.08
C LEU A 61 9.80 -14.66 32.92
N GLN A 62 8.91 -14.68 33.91
CA GLN A 62 7.64 -13.97 33.86
C GLN A 62 7.89 -12.45 33.87
N GLY A 63 7.56 -11.80 32.76
CA GLY A 63 7.78 -10.36 32.57
C GLY A 63 9.17 -9.97 32.03
N CYS A 64 10.02 -10.93 31.65
CA CYS A 64 11.26 -10.63 30.93
C CYS A 64 10.97 -10.30 29.46
N ASN A 65 11.46 -9.16 28.99
CA ASN A 65 11.40 -8.77 27.58
C ASN A 65 12.77 -8.98 26.91
N LEU A 66 12.74 -9.19 25.60
CA LEU A 66 13.96 -9.30 24.81
C LEU A 66 14.63 -7.93 24.71
N TYR A 67 15.89 -7.83 25.11
CA TYR A 67 16.65 -6.59 25.02
C TYR A 67 17.13 -6.39 23.58
N TYR A 68 16.63 -5.32 22.95
CA TYR A 68 17.16 -4.81 21.70
C TYR A 68 18.07 -3.62 22.03
N PRO A 69 19.37 -3.67 21.66
CA PRO A 69 20.22 -2.52 21.87
C PRO A 69 19.63 -1.31 21.15
N PRO A 70 19.69 -0.11 21.74
CA PRO A 70 19.23 1.08 21.06
C PRO A 70 19.95 1.15 19.71
N PRO A 71 19.24 1.46 18.62
CA PRO A 71 19.87 1.62 17.32
C PRO A 71 21.00 2.63 17.47
N PRO A 72 22.17 2.38 16.86
CA PRO A 72 23.29 3.30 16.95
C PRO A 72 22.84 4.70 16.56
N PRO A 73 23.35 5.75 17.23
CA PRO A 73 22.99 7.12 16.88
C PRO A 73 23.25 7.31 15.39
N LYS A 74 22.26 7.86 14.68
CA LYS A 74 22.39 8.11 13.24
C LYS A 74 23.62 8.98 13.03
N PRO A 75 24.50 8.67 12.05
CA PRO A 75 25.65 9.50 11.78
C PRO A 75 25.19 10.93 11.53
N GLU A 76 25.86 11.89 12.16
CA GLU A 76 25.57 13.29 11.90
C GLU A 76 25.86 13.58 10.41
N PRO A 77 24.95 14.25 9.69
CA PRO A 77 25.16 14.53 8.29
C PRO A 77 26.39 15.41 8.10
N THR A 78 27.29 14.96 7.22
CA THR A 78 28.51 15.68 6.81
C THR A 78 28.17 17.07 6.26
N GLN A 79 29.07 18.04 6.42
CA GLN A 79 28.86 19.41 5.93
C GLN A 79 28.60 19.42 4.41
N GLU A 80 29.34 18.62 3.64
CA GLU A 80 29.13 18.44 2.20
C GLU A 80 27.71 17.99 1.83
N TYR A 81 27.12 17.11 2.64
CA TYR A 81 25.74 16.64 2.42
C TYR A 81 24.73 17.76 2.70
N LYS A 82 24.96 18.60 3.71
CA LYS A 82 24.09 19.76 4.00
C LYS A 82 24.14 20.76 2.86
N ASP A 83 25.32 21.01 2.31
CA ASP A 83 25.52 21.91 1.16
C ASP A 83 24.85 21.35 -0.10
N LEU A 84 24.96 20.03 -0.33
CA LEU A 84 24.25 19.36 -1.42
C LEU A 84 22.73 19.48 -1.27
N MET A 85 22.19 19.27 -0.07
CA MET A 85 20.75 19.38 0.20
C MET A 85 20.25 20.81 0.06
N ALA A 86 21.04 21.80 0.51
CA ALA A 86 20.73 23.20 0.30
C ALA A 86 20.70 23.55 -1.19
N ARG A 87 21.61 22.98 -1.97
CA ARG A 87 21.63 23.12 -3.43
C ARG A 87 20.41 22.47 -4.08
N LEU A 88 20.05 21.25 -3.71
CA LEU A 88 18.89 20.53 -4.26
C LEU A 88 17.59 21.28 -3.98
N ARG A 89 17.40 21.78 -2.76
CA ARG A 89 16.22 22.58 -2.40
C ARG A 89 16.13 23.85 -3.25
N ARG A 90 17.25 24.56 -3.44
CA ARG A 90 17.30 25.74 -4.32
C ARG A 90 16.95 25.37 -5.77
N GLN A 91 17.44 24.25 -6.27
CA GLN A 91 17.11 23.77 -7.62
C GLN A 91 15.62 23.40 -7.76
N GLU A 92 15.01 22.81 -6.74
CA GLU A 92 13.57 22.53 -6.72
C GLU A 92 12.75 23.82 -6.68
N GLU A 93 13.13 24.78 -5.83
CA GLU A 93 12.50 26.10 -5.75
C GLU A 93 12.59 26.85 -7.09
N GLU A 94 13.75 26.82 -7.76
CA GLU A 94 13.93 27.40 -9.10
C GLU A 94 13.05 26.72 -10.15
N ARG A 95 12.91 25.39 -10.11
CA ARG A 95 12.01 24.66 -11.02
C ARG A 95 10.56 25.04 -10.80
N VAL A 96 10.11 25.08 -9.54
CA VAL A 96 8.75 25.48 -9.19
C VAL A 96 8.50 26.92 -9.60
N TYR A 97 9.42 27.84 -9.32
CA TYR A 97 9.34 29.22 -9.75
C TYR A 97 9.25 29.33 -11.28
N ASN A 98 10.10 28.58 -12.00
CA ASN A 98 10.05 28.53 -13.45
C ASN A 98 8.72 27.97 -13.98
N THR A 99 8.16 26.93 -13.36
CA THR A 99 6.84 26.40 -13.72
C THR A 99 5.73 27.42 -13.45
N LEU A 100 5.82 28.23 -12.39
CA LEU A 100 4.84 29.24 -12.05
C LEU A 100 4.95 30.50 -12.93
N ILE A 101 6.17 30.92 -13.26
CA ILE A 101 6.44 32.13 -14.04
C ILE A 101 6.33 31.88 -15.55
N ASN A 102 6.76 30.70 -16.01
CA ASN A 102 6.75 30.26 -17.39
C ASN A 102 5.59 29.31 -17.64
N LYS A 103 4.57 29.31 -16.76
CA LYS A 103 3.27 28.78 -17.14
C LYS A 103 2.79 29.69 -18.27
N PRO A 104 2.77 29.23 -19.54
CA PRO A 104 1.94 29.91 -20.52
C PRO A 104 0.55 30.05 -19.88
N HIS A 105 -0.16 31.12 -20.18
CA HIS A 105 -1.50 31.35 -19.67
C HIS A 105 -2.48 30.34 -20.28
N ASP A 106 -2.26 29.06 -20.01
CA ASP A 106 -3.00 27.92 -20.47
C ASP A 106 -3.96 27.54 -19.35
N ILE A 107 -5.15 28.10 -19.47
CA ILE A 107 -6.36 27.66 -18.79
C ILE A 107 -6.79 26.24 -19.29
N TYR A 108 -5.99 25.56 -20.14
CA TYR A 108 -6.37 24.32 -20.82
C TYR A 108 -5.46 23.10 -20.62
N GLU A 109 -4.45 23.08 -19.74
CA GLU A 109 -3.60 21.89 -19.53
C GLU A 109 -4.09 20.93 -18.41
N GLY A 110 -5.40 20.85 -18.19
CA GLY A 110 -6.04 19.84 -17.34
C GLY A 110 -6.94 18.84 -18.08
N GLU A 111 -7.15 19.04 -19.38
CA GLU A 111 -8.12 18.26 -20.17
C GLU A 111 -7.48 17.18 -21.05
N ASP A 112 -6.21 17.33 -21.48
CA ASP A 112 -5.63 16.44 -22.50
C ASP A 112 -5.30 15.03 -22.03
N GLU A 113 -5.05 14.82 -20.73
CA GLU A 113 -4.85 13.46 -20.20
C GLU A 113 -6.16 12.64 -20.15
N TYR A 114 -7.31 13.33 -20.07
CA TYR A 114 -8.64 12.71 -20.25
C TYR A 114 -8.96 12.50 -21.74
N THR A 115 -8.58 13.44 -22.62
CA THR A 115 -8.88 13.38 -24.05
C THR A 115 -8.33 12.10 -24.70
N PHE A 116 -7.10 11.69 -24.44
CA PHE A 116 -6.53 10.48 -25.09
C PHE A 116 -7.14 9.16 -24.59
N GLN A 117 -7.49 9.06 -23.30
CA GLN A 117 -8.09 7.85 -22.75
C GLN A 117 -9.56 7.70 -23.15
N ASP A 118 -10.29 8.81 -23.23
CA ASP A 118 -11.66 8.85 -23.72
C ASP A 118 -11.72 8.57 -25.22
N LEU A 119 -10.78 9.13 -26.00
CA LEU A 119 -10.64 8.84 -27.43
C LEU A 119 -10.40 7.35 -27.67
N LYS A 120 -9.53 6.70 -26.88
CA LYS A 120 -9.24 5.26 -27.03
C LYS A 120 -10.47 4.40 -26.80
N SER A 121 -11.33 4.79 -25.86
CA SER A 121 -12.59 4.09 -25.58
C SER A 121 -13.63 4.32 -26.70
N GLN A 122 -13.64 5.52 -27.27
CA GLN A 122 -14.53 5.92 -28.38
C GLN A 122 -14.12 5.32 -29.74
N LEU A 123 -12.86 4.93 -29.92
CA LEU A 123 -12.40 4.23 -31.13
C LEU A 123 -13.22 2.98 -31.45
N SER A 124 -13.77 2.30 -30.44
CA SER A 124 -14.63 1.12 -30.65
C SER A 124 -15.93 1.47 -31.39
N ILE A 125 -16.54 2.60 -31.05
CA ILE A 125 -17.78 3.09 -31.68
C ILE A 125 -17.47 3.56 -33.11
N ILE A 126 -16.40 4.35 -33.27
CA ILE A 126 -15.97 4.84 -34.60
C ILE A 126 -15.64 3.68 -35.53
N ALA A 127 -14.88 2.68 -35.06
CA ALA A 127 -14.55 1.50 -35.87
C ALA A 127 -15.79 0.68 -36.25
N ASN A 128 -16.78 0.55 -35.35
CA ASN A 128 -18.02 -0.16 -35.62
C ASN A 128 -18.87 0.55 -36.71
N VAL A 129 -19.00 1.87 -36.63
CA VAL A 129 -19.72 2.68 -37.63
C VAL A 129 -18.99 2.68 -38.98
N LEU A 130 -17.66 2.68 -38.99
CA LEU A 130 -16.89 2.57 -40.23
C LEU A 130 -17.06 1.20 -40.89
N LEU A 131 -17.00 0.12 -40.11
CA LEU A 131 -17.19 -1.24 -40.61
C LEU A 131 -18.62 -1.43 -41.16
N SER A 132 -19.63 -0.89 -40.47
CA SER A 132 -21.03 -0.96 -40.91
C SER A 132 -21.25 -0.18 -42.21
N THR A 133 -20.65 1.01 -42.34
CA THR A 133 -20.72 1.85 -43.54
C THR A 133 -20.09 1.17 -44.76
N ILE A 134 -18.93 0.52 -44.59
CA ILE A 134 -18.27 -0.24 -45.66
C ILE A 134 -19.12 -1.45 -46.05
N ALA A 135 -19.62 -2.20 -45.06
CA ALA A 135 -20.46 -3.38 -45.30
C ALA A 135 -21.73 -3.04 -46.08
N THR A 136 -22.43 -1.95 -45.73
CA THR A 136 -23.62 -1.52 -46.48
C THR A 136 -23.28 -1.02 -47.86
N SER A 137 -22.18 -0.28 -48.03
CA SER A 137 -21.78 0.23 -49.35
C SER A 137 -21.52 -0.91 -50.33
N VAL A 138 -20.81 -1.97 -49.90
CA VAL A 138 -20.53 -3.15 -50.71
C VAL A 138 -21.80 -3.96 -50.98
N ALA A 139 -22.65 -4.16 -49.97
CA ALA A 139 -23.91 -4.90 -50.12
C ALA A 139 -24.86 -4.21 -51.10
N VAL A 140 -25.02 -2.89 -50.98
CA VAL A 140 -25.83 -2.09 -51.91
C VAL A 140 -25.22 -2.15 -53.31
N TRP A 141 -23.91 -2.01 -53.47
CA TRP A 141 -23.24 -2.07 -54.78
C TRP A 141 -23.44 -3.43 -55.48
N MET A 142 -23.27 -4.54 -54.75
CA MET A 142 -23.46 -5.88 -55.31
C MET A 142 -24.89 -6.10 -55.81
N VAL A 143 -25.89 -5.74 -55.01
CA VAL A 143 -27.30 -6.00 -55.32
C VAL A 143 -27.86 -4.99 -56.34
N ALA A 144 -27.47 -3.72 -56.24
CA ALA A 144 -27.98 -2.65 -57.08
C ALA A 144 -27.39 -2.63 -58.50
N SER A 145 -26.31 -3.38 -58.76
CA SER A 145 -25.56 -3.36 -60.03
C SER A 145 -26.42 -3.54 -61.29
N GLY A 146 -27.53 -4.28 -61.20
CA GLY A 146 -28.46 -4.50 -62.32
C GLY A 146 -29.88 -3.93 -62.15
N TRP A 147 -30.16 -3.20 -61.06
CA TRP A 147 -31.54 -2.85 -60.68
C TRP A 147 -31.98 -1.48 -61.18
N ASP A 148 -33.29 -1.25 -61.26
CA ASP A 148 -33.86 0.06 -61.63
C ASP A 148 -33.75 1.08 -60.48
N VAL A 149 -33.71 2.37 -60.81
CA VAL A 149 -33.46 3.50 -59.90
C VAL A 149 -34.29 3.46 -58.60
N PRO A 150 -35.63 3.22 -58.60
CA PRO A 150 -36.42 3.21 -57.37
C PRO A 150 -36.09 2.04 -56.44
N GLN A 151 -35.70 0.89 -56.99
CA GLN A 151 -35.34 -0.29 -56.20
C GLN A 151 -33.99 -0.11 -55.51
N ARG A 152 -33.04 0.57 -56.16
CA ARG A 152 -31.75 0.95 -55.56
C ARG A 152 -31.95 1.86 -54.35
N PHE A 153 -32.85 2.83 -54.48
CA PHE A 153 -33.18 3.75 -53.41
C PHE A 153 -33.84 3.01 -52.23
N ALA A 154 -34.85 2.18 -52.49
CA ALA A 154 -35.51 1.39 -51.44
C ALA A 154 -34.52 0.49 -50.69
N LEU A 155 -33.58 -0.13 -51.41
CA LEU A 155 -32.55 -0.99 -50.83
C LEU A 155 -31.54 -0.19 -49.99
N ALA A 156 -31.15 1.00 -50.43
CA ALA A 156 -30.29 1.89 -49.65
C ALA A 156 -30.96 2.31 -48.33
N PHE A 157 -32.23 2.71 -48.34
CA PHE A 157 -32.99 3.06 -47.12
C PHE A 157 -33.12 1.87 -46.17
N ALA A 158 -33.46 0.68 -46.70
CA ALA A 158 -33.57 -0.53 -45.89
C ALA A 158 -32.23 -0.91 -45.25
N SER A 159 -31.11 -0.82 -45.99
CA SER A 159 -29.78 -1.13 -45.48
C SER A 159 -29.34 -0.18 -44.35
N SER A 160 -29.70 1.10 -44.45
CA SER A 160 -29.37 2.09 -43.42
C SER A 160 -30.12 1.82 -42.11
N ILE A 161 -31.41 1.49 -42.19
CA ILE A 161 -32.23 1.18 -41.00
C ILE A 161 -31.67 -0.04 -40.27
N VAL A 162 -31.27 -1.09 -40.99
CA VAL A 162 -30.68 -2.29 -40.39
C VAL A 162 -29.37 -1.98 -39.68
N VAL A 163 -28.51 -1.13 -40.25
CA VAL A 163 -27.26 -0.71 -39.60
C VAL A 163 -27.53 0.09 -38.34
N CYS A 164 -28.45 1.05 -38.37
CA CYS A 164 -28.81 1.81 -37.17
C CYS A 164 -29.29 0.89 -36.04
N ILE A 165 -30.12 -0.11 -36.35
CA ILE A 165 -30.57 -1.10 -35.35
C ILE A 165 -29.38 -1.89 -34.79
N ALA A 166 -28.50 -2.37 -35.67
CA ALA A 166 -27.32 -3.13 -35.26
C ALA A 166 -26.41 -2.30 -34.33
N GLU A 167 -26.17 -1.03 -34.64
CA GLU A 167 -25.35 -0.12 -33.83
C GLU A 167 -25.95 0.10 -32.43
N VAL A 168 -27.27 0.33 -32.35
CA VAL A 168 -27.98 0.49 -31.07
C VAL A 168 -27.89 -0.77 -30.21
N VAL A 169 -28.00 -1.96 -30.82
CA VAL A 169 -27.86 -3.23 -30.08
C VAL A 169 -26.45 -3.41 -29.54
N VAL A 170 -25.42 -3.13 -30.36
CA VAL A 170 -24.01 -3.23 -29.94
C VAL A 170 -23.72 -2.26 -28.80
N PHE A 171 -24.19 -1.01 -28.90
CA PHE A 171 -24.00 -0.01 -27.85
C PHE A 171 -24.72 -0.39 -26.55
N ASN A 172 -25.97 -0.86 -26.63
CA ASN A 172 -26.70 -1.35 -25.46
C ASN A 172 -26.01 -2.57 -24.82
N GLY A 173 -25.43 -3.47 -25.62
CA GLY A 173 -24.63 -4.59 -25.14
C GLY A 173 -23.37 -4.14 -24.41
N TYR A 174 -22.66 -3.16 -24.98
CA TYR A 174 -21.49 -2.54 -24.35
C TYR A 174 -21.83 -1.85 -23.02
N LEU A 175 -22.86 -0.99 -23.00
CA LEU A 175 -23.32 -0.30 -21.80
C LEU A 175 -23.64 -1.28 -20.67
N ARG A 176 -24.36 -2.36 -20.99
CA ARG A 176 -24.71 -3.40 -20.02
C ARG A 176 -23.47 -4.05 -19.40
N LYS A 177 -22.44 -4.31 -20.22
CA LYS A 177 -21.17 -4.91 -19.76
C LYS A 177 -20.34 -3.94 -18.93
N VAL A 178 -20.27 -2.67 -19.31
CA VAL A 178 -19.58 -1.62 -18.54
C VAL A 178 -20.25 -1.42 -17.18
N ASP A 179 -21.58 -1.40 -17.15
CA ASP A 179 -22.33 -1.27 -15.90
C ASP A 179 -22.17 -2.49 -15.00
N GLU A 180 -22.05 -3.69 -15.57
CA GLU A 180 -21.73 -4.92 -14.83
C GLU A 180 -20.35 -4.83 -14.16
N SER A 181 -19.32 -4.38 -14.90
CA SER A 181 -17.98 -4.15 -14.34
C SER A 181 -17.98 -3.10 -13.23
N ARG A 182 -18.67 -1.97 -13.42
CA ARG A 182 -18.78 -0.92 -12.39
C ARG A 182 -19.51 -1.38 -11.14
N LYS A 183 -20.52 -2.24 -11.28
CA LYS A 183 -21.21 -2.85 -10.13
C LYS A 183 -20.28 -3.78 -9.36
N LEU A 184 -19.51 -4.60 -10.08
CA LEU A 184 -18.53 -5.52 -9.47
C LEU A 184 -17.41 -4.76 -8.73
N GLU A 185 -16.89 -3.67 -9.30
CA GLU A 185 -15.89 -2.81 -8.64
C GLU A 185 -16.46 -2.15 -7.39
N LYS A 186 -17.68 -1.62 -7.43
CA LYS A 186 -18.34 -1.02 -6.24
C LYS A 186 -18.57 -2.04 -5.13
N VAL A 187 -18.89 -3.29 -5.47
CA VAL A 187 -19.04 -4.37 -4.48
C VAL A 187 -17.70 -4.74 -3.87
N LYS A 188 -16.64 -4.88 -4.68
CA LYS A 188 -15.28 -5.15 -4.19
C LYS A 188 -14.74 -4.02 -3.31
N ALA A 189 -14.91 -2.76 -3.73
CA ALA A 189 -14.48 -1.58 -2.98
C ALA A 189 -15.21 -1.41 -1.64
N LYS A 190 -16.48 -1.85 -1.53
CA LYS A 190 -17.21 -1.86 -0.26
C LYS A 190 -16.72 -2.94 0.71
N ASN A 191 -16.18 -4.05 0.19
CA ASN A 191 -15.62 -5.13 1.01
C ASN A 191 -14.16 -4.88 1.41
N GLU A 192 -13.45 -3.94 0.78
CA GLU A 192 -12.13 -3.50 1.23
C GLU A 192 -12.26 -2.60 2.46
N VAL A 193 -12.14 -3.21 3.63
CA VAL A 193 -11.82 -2.47 4.86
C VAL A 193 -10.37 -1.99 4.73
N LYS A 194 -10.19 -0.74 4.27
CA LYS A 194 -8.88 -0.09 4.21
C LYS A 194 -8.38 0.14 5.64
N GLU A 195 -7.60 -0.79 6.14
CA GLU A 195 -6.81 -0.60 7.34
C GLU A 195 -5.68 0.39 7.02
N VAL A 196 -5.67 1.53 7.69
CA VAL A 196 -4.62 2.54 7.54
C VAL A 196 -3.37 1.99 8.20
N VAL A 197 -2.50 1.35 7.43
CA VAL A 197 -1.38 0.59 8.00
C VAL A 197 -0.29 1.50 8.57
N ASN A 198 -0.05 2.73 8.09
CA ASN A 198 0.79 3.72 8.79
C ASN A 198 0.64 5.11 8.16
N VAL A 199 0.34 6.13 8.97
CA VAL A 199 0.54 7.54 8.57
C VAL A 199 1.99 7.89 8.86
N TRP A 200 2.75 8.18 7.81
CA TRP A 200 4.13 8.65 7.94
C TRP A 200 4.11 10.15 8.25
N GLU A 201 4.34 10.53 9.50
CA GLU A 201 4.61 11.92 9.86
C GLU A 201 6.08 12.25 9.53
N ILE A 202 6.28 13.05 8.48
CA ILE A 202 7.60 13.62 8.16
C ILE A 202 7.84 14.77 9.13
N GLY A 203 8.42 14.45 10.28
CA GLY A 203 8.90 15.45 11.21
C GLY A 203 8.70 15.10 12.68
N GLY A 204 9.50 14.16 13.19
CA GLY A 204 9.90 14.12 14.60
C GLY A 204 8.84 13.71 15.63
N VAL A 205 9.18 12.69 16.42
CA VAL A 205 8.49 12.20 17.63
C VAL A 205 7.31 11.26 17.35
N ALA A 206 7.64 9.98 17.17
CA ALA A 206 6.66 8.91 17.29
C ALA A 206 6.17 8.81 18.74
N ARG A 207 5.05 9.48 19.06
CA ARG A 207 4.22 9.14 20.22
C ARG A 207 3.28 8.01 19.80
N ALA A 208 3.48 6.84 20.39
CA ALA A 208 2.50 5.75 20.34
C ALA A 208 1.20 6.25 21.01
N LEU A 209 0.17 6.52 20.21
CA LEU A 209 -1.16 6.83 20.73
C LEU A 209 -1.95 5.53 20.88
N ASP A 210 -2.25 5.26 22.14
CA ASP A 210 -3.06 4.16 22.63
C ASP A 210 -4.53 4.29 22.16
N GLY A 211 -5.09 3.15 21.76
CA GLY A 211 -6.50 2.85 21.46
C GLY A 211 -7.53 3.97 21.24
N VAL A 212 -7.88 4.21 19.96
CA VAL A 212 -9.23 4.71 19.61
C VAL A 212 -10.09 3.54 19.14
N LYS A 213 -10.85 2.99 20.10
CA LYS A 213 -11.90 1.99 19.87
C LYS A 213 -13.06 2.64 19.11
N LYS A 214 -13.10 2.44 17.79
CA LYS A 214 -14.22 2.86 16.91
C LYS A 214 -15.48 2.07 17.33
N ARG A 215 -16.44 2.74 17.97
CA ARG A 215 -17.78 2.18 18.21
C ARG A 215 -18.50 2.03 16.85
N ARG A 216 -19.22 0.91 16.75
CA ARG A 216 -20.11 0.53 15.64
C ARG A 216 -21.15 1.60 15.34
#